data_AF-A0A7W9HFH6-F1
#
_entry.id   AF-A0A7W9HFH6-F1
#
_cell.length_a   1.000
_cell.length_b   1.000
_cell.length_c   1.000
_cell.angle_alpha   90.00
_cell.angle_beta   90.00
_cell.angle_gamma   90.00
#
_symmetry.space_group_name_H-M   'P 1'
#
loop_
_entity.id
_entity.type
_entity.pdbx_description
1 polymer ?
#
loop_
_entity_poly.entity_id
_entity_poly.type
_entity_poly.pdbx_seq_one_letter_code
_entity_poly.pdbx_strand_id
1 'polypeptide(L)'
;MTATHAGGNGLTYSELVRAVADYVVGIRDVMERGDDEGKVAVLEAEVPGLVAIMESLLTSHQPDDHGRCRACSTRWRWMRRVLPWVAVGEPVPCPQVRAVWAKLAPNAPVRHALRARTRELSDPEVGLE
;
A
#
# COMPACT_ATOMS: atom_id res chain seq x y z
N MET A 1 -18.22 -24.56 -29.13
CA MET A 1 -16.85 -24.77 -28.63
C MET A 1 -16.78 -24.15 -27.24
N THR A 2 -16.95 -24.98 -26.21
CA THR A 2 -16.90 -24.60 -24.80
C THR A 2 -15.46 -24.64 -24.32
N ALA A 3 -14.89 -23.48 -23.98
CA ALA A 3 -13.59 -23.42 -23.33
C ALA A 3 -13.78 -23.63 -21.83
N THR A 4 -13.43 -24.83 -21.37
CA THR A 4 -13.21 -25.15 -19.97
C THR A 4 -11.95 -24.39 -19.50
N HIS A 5 -12.07 -23.50 -18.51
CA HIS A 5 -10.92 -23.02 -17.75
C HIS A 5 -10.93 -23.74 -16.40
N ALA A 6 -9.97 -24.65 -16.26
CA ALA A 6 -9.68 -25.33 -15.02
C ALA A 6 -8.86 -24.41 -14.10
N GLY A 7 -9.24 -24.33 -12.82
CA GLY A 7 -8.31 -24.08 -11.71
C GLY A 7 -8.10 -22.63 -11.28
N GLY A 8 -9.15 -21.96 -10.82
CA GLY A 8 -9.01 -20.82 -9.90
C GLY A 8 -10.10 -20.95 -8.85
N ASN A 9 -9.77 -20.88 -7.56
CA ASN A 9 -10.77 -20.84 -6.49
C ASN A 9 -11.66 -19.62 -6.71
N GLY A 10 -12.77 -19.83 -7.41
CA GLY A 10 -13.52 -18.79 -8.12
C GLY A 10 -14.36 -17.96 -7.17
N LEU A 11 -13.71 -17.11 -6.39
CA LEU A 11 -14.40 -16.07 -5.64
C LEU A 11 -14.93 -15.02 -6.62
N THR A 12 -16.21 -14.71 -6.48
CA THR A 12 -16.79 -13.50 -7.07
C THR A 12 -16.09 -12.26 -6.50
N TYR A 13 -16.21 -11.14 -7.21
CA TYR A 13 -15.67 -9.86 -6.70
C TYR A 13 -16.18 -9.52 -5.29
N SER A 14 -17.47 -9.75 -5.03
CA SER A 14 -18.07 -9.51 -3.71
C SER A 14 -17.50 -10.42 -2.62
N GLU A 15 -17.25 -11.69 -2.93
CA GLU A 15 -16.64 -12.63 -1.98
C GLU A 15 -15.18 -12.26 -1.71
N LEU A 16 -14.44 -11.86 -2.74
CA LEU A 16 -13.07 -11.37 -2.57
C LEU A 16 -13.03 -10.11 -1.69
N VAL A 17 -13.88 -9.12 -1.96
CA VAL A 17 -13.96 -7.89 -1.16
C VAL A 17 -14.31 -8.21 0.30
N ARG A 18 -15.25 -9.14 0.52
CA ARG A 18 -15.61 -9.58 1.86
C ARG A 18 -14.46 -10.27 2.57
N ALA A 19 -13.78 -11.20 1.90
CA ALA A 19 -12.64 -11.91 2.47
C ALA A 19 -11.53 -10.94 2.91
N VAL A 20 -11.23 -9.94 2.09
CA VAL A 20 -10.25 -8.90 2.45
C VAL A 20 -10.75 -8.06 3.64
N ALA A 21 -12.02 -7.66 3.66
CA ALA A 21 -12.58 -6.88 4.76
C ALA A 21 -12.55 -7.64 6.09
N ASP A 22 -12.99 -8.91 6.08
CA ASP A 22 -13.01 -9.78 7.26
C ASP A 22 -11.59 -10.01 7.78
N TYR A 23 -10.62 -10.20 6.88
CA TYR A 23 -9.20 -10.33 7.23
C TYR A 23 -8.65 -9.08 7.93
N VAL A 24 -8.89 -7.90 7.37
CA VAL A 24 -8.45 -6.62 7.95
C VAL A 24 -9.10 -6.38 9.32
N VAL A 25 -10.38 -6.76 9.49
CA VAL A 25 -11.06 -6.69 10.79
C VAL A 25 -10.38 -7.61 11.80
N GLY A 26 -10.00 -8.83 11.42
CA GLY A 26 -9.28 -9.77 12.28
C GLY A 26 -7.94 -9.22 12.77
N ILE A 27 -7.12 -8.66 11.86
CA ILE A 27 -5.86 -8.00 12.24
C ILE A 27 -6.12 -6.86 13.22
N ARG A 28 -7.10 -6.00 12.93
CA ARG A 28 -7.44 -4.87 13.80
C ARG A 28 -7.85 -5.34 15.20
N ASP A 29 -8.66 -6.39 15.27
CA ASP A 29 -9.13 -6.95 16.54
C ASP A 29 -7.98 -7.45 17.41
N VAL A 30 -6.99 -8.15 16.84
CA VAL A 30 -5.79 -8.59 17.57
C VAL A 30 -4.97 -7.37 18.02
N MET A 31 -4.78 -6.39 17.13
CA MET A 31 -3.99 -5.20 17.45
C MET A 31 -4.62 -4.32 18.55
N GLU A 32 -5.96 -4.27 18.64
CA GLU A 32 -6.68 -3.48 19.64
C GLU A 32 -6.86 -4.23 20.96
N ARG A 33 -7.10 -5.54 20.93
CA ARG A 33 -7.58 -6.31 22.10
C ARG A 33 -6.72 -7.52 22.48
N GLY A 34 -5.78 -7.92 21.63
CA GLY A 34 -4.87 -9.05 21.89
C GLY A 34 -3.84 -8.74 22.98
N ASP A 35 -3.21 -9.79 23.49
CA ASP A 35 -2.01 -9.68 24.31
C ASP A 35 -0.79 -9.31 23.47
N ASP A 36 0.32 -9.00 24.14
CA ASP A 36 1.52 -8.51 23.45
C ASP A 36 2.16 -9.59 22.57
N GLU A 37 2.11 -10.86 22.98
CA GLU A 37 2.62 -11.98 22.19
C GLU A 37 1.80 -12.17 20.90
N GLY A 38 0.47 -12.13 20.99
CA GLY A 38 -0.41 -12.21 19.83
C GLY A 38 -0.24 -11.02 18.87
N LYS A 39 0.00 -9.82 19.40
CA LYS A 39 0.31 -8.64 18.57
C LYS A 39 1.63 -8.79 17.84
N VAL A 40 2.68 -9.26 18.50
CA VAL A 40 3.99 -9.50 17.86
C VAL A 40 3.86 -10.55 16.77
N ALA A 41 3.20 -11.68 17.04
CA ALA A 41 2.98 -12.72 16.06
C ALA A 41 2.24 -12.22 14.80
N VAL A 42 1.19 -11.41 14.99
CA VAL A 42 0.48 -10.78 13.86
C VAL A 42 1.37 -9.78 13.13
N LEU A 43 2.15 -8.95 13.82
CA LEU A 43 3.07 -8.02 13.15
C LEU A 43 4.11 -8.76 12.31
N GLU A 44 4.70 -9.84 12.82
CA GLU A 44 5.66 -10.65 12.09
C GLU A 44 5.05 -11.33 10.86
N ALA A 45 3.82 -11.83 10.98
CA ALA A 45 3.11 -12.48 9.88
C ALA A 45 2.66 -11.48 8.80
N GLU A 46 2.16 -10.31 9.20
CA GLU A 46 1.41 -9.41 8.29
C GLU A 46 2.25 -8.29 7.69
N VAL A 47 3.30 -7.82 8.38
CA VAL A 47 4.14 -6.72 7.87
C VAL A 47 4.75 -7.05 6.49
N PRO A 48 5.27 -8.26 6.22
CA PRO A 48 5.78 -8.60 4.88
C PRO A 48 4.73 -8.51 3.79
N GLY A 49 3.50 -8.99 4.05
CA GLY A 49 2.38 -8.89 3.11
C GLY A 49 1.96 -7.45 2.85
N LEU A 50 1.95 -6.63 3.91
CA LEU A 50 1.67 -5.20 3.82
C LEU A 50 2.70 -4.46 2.95
N VAL A 51 3.98 -4.80 3.08
CA VAL A 51 5.05 -4.28 2.20
C VAL A 51 4.81 -4.69 0.74
N ALA A 52 4.51 -5.97 0.47
CA ALA A 52 4.24 -6.45 -0.88
C ALA A 52 3.04 -5.75 -1.54
N ILE A 53 1.98 -5.46 -0.77
CA ILE A 53 0.81 -4.70 -1.25
C ILE A 53 1.23 -3.27 -1.64
N MET A 54 2.09 -2.62 -0.85
CA MET A 54 2.60 -1.29 -1.18
C MET A 54 3.46 -1.29 -2.44
N GLU A 55 4.38 -2.25 -2.56
CA GLU A 55 5.22 -2.40 -3.75
C GLU A 55 4.38 -2.64 -5.01
N SER A 56 3.35 -3.48 -4.93
CA SER A 56 2.39 -3.72 -6.00
C SER A 56 1.64 -2.44 -6.38
N LEU A 57 1.21 -1.64 -5.39
CA LEU A 57 0.56 -0.36 -5.62
C LEU A 57 1.51 0.63 -6.30
N LEU A 58 2.76 0.75 -5.85
CA LEU A 58 3.77 1.64 -6.44
C LEU A 58 4.17 1.20 -7.85
N THR A 59 4.19 -0.10 -8.10
CA THR A 59 4.41 -0.67 -9.45
C THR A 59 3.24 -0.32 -10.38
N SER A 60 2.01 -0.45 -9.88
CA SER A 60 0.79 -0.11 -10.64
C SER A 60 0.62 1.40 -10.82
N HIS A 61 1.16 2.19 -9.90
CA HIS A 61 1.07 3.64 -9.86
C HIS A 61 2.47 4.25 -9.83
N GLN A 62 3.09 4.38 -11.00
CA GLN A 62 4.33 5.12 -11.20
C GLN A 62 4.03 6.59 -11.59
N PRO A 63 3.99 7.54 -10.63
CA PRO A 63 3.87 8.95 -10.95
C PRO A 63 5.14 9.47 -11.64
N ASP A 64 4.97 10.37 -12.62
CA ASP A 64 6.07 11.19 -13.14
C ASP A 64 6.51 12.27 -12.13
N ASP A 65 7.49 13.11 -12.50
CA ASP A 65 7.98 14.23 -11.67
C ASP A 65 6.89 15.24 -11.29
N HIS A 66 5.75 15.21 -11.99
CA HIS A 66 4.59 16.04 -11.71
C HIS A 66 3.54 15.29 -10.88
N GLY A 67 3.86 14.12 -10.34
CA GLY A 67 2.93 13.31 -9.55
C GLY A 67 1.88 12.56 -10.38
N ARG A 68 1.97 12.53 -11.72
CA ARG A 68 0.91 12.00 -12.59
C ARG A 68 1.17 10.54 -12.95
N CYS A 69 0.20 9.68 -12.68
CA CYS A 69 0.28 8.24 -12.98
C CYS A 69 -0.54 7.87 -14.23
N ARG A 70 -0.02 7.00 -15.11
CA ARG A 70 -0.73 6.57 -16.35
C ARG A 70 -2.04 5.84 -16.05
N ALA A 71 -2.07 4.97 -15.04
CA ALA A 71 -3.28 4.27 -14.60
C ALA A 71 -4.40 5.23 -14.14
N CYS A 72 -4.01 6.40 -13.63
CA CYS A 72 -4.91 7.45 -13.16
C CYS A 72 -5.31 8.42 -14.29
N SER A 73 -4.60 8.39 -15.43
CA SER A 73 -4.63 9.46 -16.43
C SER A 73 -5.97 9.60 -17.16
N THR A 74 -6.75 8.52 -17.27
CA THR A 74 -8.11 8.56 -17.86
C THR A 74 -9.05 9.43 -17.02
N ARG A 75 -8.98 9.30 -15.70
CA ARG A 75 -9.74 10.14 -14.76
C ARG A 75 -9.32 11.61 -14.84
N TRP A 76 -8.01 11.86 -14.98
CA TRP A 76 -7.46 13.21 -15.18
C TRP A 76 -7.93 13.86 -16.47
N ARG A 77 -7.88 13.13 -17.59
CA ARG A 77 -8.38 13.62 -18.89
C ARG A 77 -9.86 13.94 -18.84
N TRP A 78 -10.65 13.10 -18.17
CA TRP A 78 -12.07 13.37 -17.96
C TRP A 78 -12.29 14.62 -17.10
N MET A 79 -11.64 14.74 -15.93
CA MET A 79 -11.78 15.91 -15.06
C MET A 79 -11.37 17.22 -15.74
N ARG A 80 -10.31 17.24 -16.55
CA ARG A 80 -9.93 18.43 -17.35
C ARG A 80 -11.00 18.83 -18.37
N ARG A 81 -11.77 17.87 -18.88
CA ARG A 81 -12.85 18.10 -19.85
C ARG A 81 -14.12 18.63 -19.19
N VAL A 82 -14.49 18.11 -18.02
CA VAL A 82 -15.77 18.46 -17.36
C VAL A 82 -15.62 19.64 -16.39
N LEU A 83 -14.43 19.83 -15.81
CA LEU A 83 -14.14 20.85 -14.80
C LEU A 83 -12.86 21.63 -15.18
N PRO A 84 -12.89 22.44 -16.24
CA PRO A 84 -11.69 23.11 -16.76
C PRO A 84 -11.01 24.03 -15.74
N TRP A 85 -11.75 24.60 -14.77
CA TRP A 85 -11.16 25.41 -13.70
C TRP A 85 -10.36 24.60 -12.66
N VAL A 86 -10.65 23.29 -12.50
CA VAL A 86 -9.88 22.39 -11.63
C VAL A 86 -8.56 21.97 -12.29
N ALA A 87 -8.44 22.15 -13.61
CA ALA A 87 -7.26 21.80 -14.40
C ALA A 87 -6.16 22.88 -14.43
N VAL A 88 -6.44 24.08 -13.90
CA VAL A 88 -5.53 25.24 -13.92
C VAL A 88 -4.61 25.27 -12.68
N GLY A 89 -4.80 24.35 -11.73
CA GLY A 89 -3.95 24.21 -10.54
C GLY A 89 -2.73 23.31 -10.75
N GLU A 90 -1.80 23.36 -9.79
CA GLU A 90 -0.67 22.43 -9.69
C GLU A 90 -1.13 20.97 -9.87
N PRO A 91 -0.32 20.12 -10.53
CA PRO A 91 -0.70 18.75 -10.77
C PRO A 91 -0.91 18.03 -9.44
N VAL A 92 -2.14 17.57 -9.18
CA VAL A 92 -2.42 16.83 -7.96
C VAL A 92 -1.71 15.48 -8.07
N PRO A 93 -0.91 15.08 -7.06
CA PRO A 93 -0.21 13.81 -7.10
C PRO A 93 -1.19 12.64 -7.21
N CYS A 94 -0.69 11.50 -7.69
CA CYS A 94 -1.42 10.26 -7.86
C CYS A 94 -2.30 10.00 -6.63
N PRO A 95 -3.65 9.94 -6.78
CA PRO A 95 -4.54 9.87 -5.62
C PRO A 95 -4.32 8.61 -4.78
N GLN A 96 -3.93 7.49 -5.41
CA GLN A 96 -3.63 6.24 -4.71
C GLN A 96 -2.35 6.36 -3.88
N VAL A 97 -1.25 6.85 -4.48
CA VAL A 97 0.02 7.05 -3.76
C VAL A 97 -0.14 8.11 -2.65
N ARG A 98 -0.87 9.20 -2.91
CA ARG A 98 -1.18 10.23 -1.91
C ARG A 98 -1.98 9.65 -0.73
N ALA A 99 -2.98 8.80 -1.00
CA ALA A 99 -3.79 8.18 0.04
C ALA A 99 -2.95 7.25 0.92
N VAL A 100 -2.09 6.43 0.30
CA VAL A 100 -1.13 5.58 1.02
C VAL A 100 -0.21 6.42 1.90
N TRP A 101 0.41 7.47 1.35
CA TRP A 101 1.29 8.37 2.12
C TRP A 101 0.58 9.00 3.33
N ALA A 102 -0.65 9.47 3.16
CA ALA A 102 -1.42 10.07 4.24
C ALA A 102 -1.72 9.08 5.39
N LYS A 103 -1.77 7.78 5.10
CA LYS A 103 -2.00 6.73 6.11
C LYS A 103 -0.72 6.22 6.74
N LEU A 104 0.36 6.16 5.96
CA LEU A 104 1.64 5.62 6.44
C LEU A 104 2.52 6.63 7.12
N ALA A 105 2.30 7.93 6.90
CA ALA A 105 3.12 9.04 7.40
C ALA A 105 3.62 8.75 8.82
N PRO A 106 4.86 8.22 8.96
CA PRO A 106 5.29 7.68 10.23
C PRO A 106 5.47 8.83 11.20
N ASN A 107 5.11 8.64 12.46
CA ASN A 107 5.38 9.63 13.50
C ASN A 107 6.90 9.79 13.67
N ALA A 108 7.32 10.88 14.31
CA ALA A 108 8.75 11.18 14.47
C ALA A 108 9.55 10.02 15.11
N PRO A 109 9.07 9.36 16.18
CA PRO A 109 9.75 8.19 16.76
C PRO A 109 10.02 7.06 15.76
N VAL A 110 8.99 6.61 15.01
CA VAL A 110 9.13 5.52 14.04
C VAL A 110 10.11 5.91 12.93
N ARG A 111 10.07 7.16 12.47
CA ARG A 111 11.03 7.67 11.47
C ARG A 111 12.48 7.59 11.94
N HIS A 112 12.74 7.98 13.18
CA HIS A 112 14.09 7.92 13.74
C HIS A 112 14.58 6.47 13.87
N ALA A 113 13.73 5.57 14.36
CA ALA A 113 14.06 4.15 14.48
C ALA A 113 14.38 3.52 13.13
N LEU A 114 13.55 3.77 12.10
CA LEU A 114 13.80 3.27 10.74
C LEU A 114 15.12 3.78 10.17
N ARG A 115 15.40 5.09 10.28
CA ARG A 115 16.67 5.67 9.81
C ARG A 115 17.89 5.08 10.50
N ALA A 116 17.80 4.88 11.81
CA ALA A 116 18.89 4.26 12.58
C ALA A 116 19.16 2.83 12.11
N ARG A 117 18.11 2.01 11.96
CA ARG A 117 18.25 0.63 11.46
C ARG A 117 18.73 0.55 10.02
N THR A 118 18.25 1.41 9.14
CA THR A 118 18.75 1.45 7.75
C THR A 118 20.23 1.78 7.72
N ARG A 119 20.71 2.71 8.57
CA ARG A 119 22.14 3.03 8.67
C ARG A 119 22.95 1.82 9.12
N GLU A 120 22.52 1.15 10.19
CA GLU A 120 23.18 -0.04 10.73
C GLU A 120 23.23 -1.20 9.73
N LEU A 121 22.15 -1.41 8.95
CA LEU A 121 22.12 -2.41 7.88
C LEU A 121 22.94 -2.01 6.65
N SER A 122 23.25 -0.73 6.48
CA SER A 122 24.02 -0.21 5.34
C SER A 122 25.50 0.00 5.66
N ASP A 123 25.91 -0.09 6.93
CA ASP A 123 27.32 0.00 7.34
C ASP A 123 28.01 -1.35 7.05
N PRO A 124 29.05 -1.39 6.20
CA PRO A 124 29.72 -2.63 5.79
C PRO A 124 30.67 -3.23 6.85
N GLU A 125 30.74 -2.65 8.06
CA GLU A 125 31.64 -3.09 9.14
C GLU A 125 30.88 -3.66 10.36
N VAL A 126 30.05 -4.67 10.14
CA VAL A 126 29.76 -5.68 11.17
C VAL A 126 30.29 -7.01 10.66
N GLY A 127 31.61 -7.06 10.52
CA GLY A 127 32.38 -8.23 10.15
C GLY A 127 33.68 -8.22 10.94
N LEU A 128 33.76 -9.19 11.85
CA LEU A 128 34.91 -9.64 12.64
C LEU A 128 35.18 -8.94 13.98
N GLU A 129 34.95 -9.77 15.02
CA GLU A 129 35.48 -9.79 16.39
C GLU A 129 34.73 -9.00 17.48
#